data_AF-A0A2V9WX99-F1
#
_entry.id   AF-A0A2V9WX99-F1
#
_cell.length_a   1.000
_cell.length_b   1.000
_cell.length_c   1.000
_cell.angle_alpha   90.00
_cell.angle_beta   90.00
_cell.angle_gamma   90.00
#
_symmetry.space_group_name_H-M   'P 1'
#
loop_
_entity.id
_entity.type
_entity.pdbx_description
1 polymer ?
#
loop_
_entity_poly.entity_id
_entity_poly.type
_entity_poly.pdbx_seq_one_letter_code
_entity_poly.pdbx_strand_id
1 'polypeptide(L)'
;MRLDLEFPDERRRPRELEMPEVPVSDGIAEVPPPPPPDALALRMERNEELSNVNSFPKIPLPPHERNQKPLDIADPPRVEHRPRRDRDPRNDVGIGIHLRPQEIKALSEVGRFRVVAVRDLAETVYGGDRSALARDLRYLEEKGIVSLRSVNARRDGSWRQPERIQVVTLTRPGKKIVRQVGSFRQDQQLYAGLVKPREVEHDTQIYRAYLKEMDRIDRLGGSNPRVVLDFEIKRNVQRAIYGQRKADPDRDLNEIKEQVANEFNLPYVDNQIQIPDARIEYDLDQGSRVGSSDIEVVTGAYRPGHLRSKAQAGFRLYAGARDRARLGRDIEDEHHMLHEILDL
;
A
#
# COMPACT_ATOMS: atom_id res chain seq x y z
N MET A 1 -36.53 -46.08 15.96
CA MET A 1 -37.89 -46.10 15.38
C MET A 1 -37.90 -45.14 14.21
N ARG A 2 -38.28 -45.64 13.03
CA ARG A 2 -38.37 -44.88 11.76
C ARG A 2 -39.45 -43.81 11.86
N LEU A 3 -39.23 -42.68 11.20
CA LEU A 3 -40.27 -41.75 10.80
C LEU A 3 -40.06 -41.48 9.30
N ASP A 4 -41.01 -41.96 8.53
CA ASP A 4 -41.12 -41.87 7.08
C ASP A 4 -41.64 -40.48 6.67
N LEU A 5 -41.03 -39.89 5.64
CA LEU A 5 -41.63 -38.79 4.88
C LEU A 5 -41.44 -39.08 3.39
N GLU A 6 -42.57 -39.18 2.70
CA GLU A 6 -42.75 -39.51 1.29
C GLU A 6 -42.28 -38.37 0.37
N PHE A 7 -41.66 -38.73 -0.76
CA PHE A 7 -41.41 -37.84 -1.90
C PHE A 7 -42.14 -38.38 -3.13
N PRO A 8 -42.82 -37.53 -3.93
CA PRO A 8 -43.58 -37.99 -5.10
C PRO A 8 -42.69 -38.29 -6.31
N ASP A 9 -43.07 -39.36 -7.02
CA ASP A 9 -42.49 -39.92 -8.23
C ASP A 9 -43.13 -39.27 -9.48
N GLU A 10 -42.34 -38.59 -10.32
CA GLU A 10 -42.74 -38.26 -11.68
C GLU A 10 -41.59 -38.51 -12.67
N ARG A 11 -41.46 -39.77 -13.08
CA ARG A 11 -40.74 -40.13 -14.31
C ARG A 11 -41.65 -39.90 -15.52
N ARG A 12 -41.45 -38.79 -16.24
CA ARG A 12 -41.87 -38.65 -17.64
C ARG A 12 -40.64 -38.46 -18.52
N ARG A 13 -40.32 -39.48 -19.32
CA ARG A 13 -39.30 -39.42 -20.38
C ARG A 13 -39.84 -38.61 -21.58
N PRO A 14 -39.05 -37.70 -22.18
CA PRO A 14 -39.30 -37.23 -23.53
C PRO A 14 -38.56 -38.11 -24.57
N ARG A 15 -39.15 -38.15 -25.77
CA ARG A 15 -38.86 -39.03 -26.91
C ARG A 15 -37.54 -38.69 -27.61
N GLU A 16 -36.88 -39.74 -28.12
CA GLU A 16 -35.76 -39.69 -29.07
C GLU A 16 -36.14 -38.94 -30.35
N LEU A 17 -35.26 -38.02 -30.75
CA LEU A 17 -35.19 -37.45 -32.10
C LEU A 17 -33.95 -38.04 -32.76
N GLU A 18 -34.17 -38.80 -33.83
CA GLU A 18 -33.14 -39.38 -34.70
C GLU A 18 -32.22 -38.28 -35.28
N MET A 19 -30.91 -38.51 -35.19
CA MET A 19 -29.90 -37.79 -35.98
C MET A 19 -29.39 -38.72 -37.09
N PRO A 20 -29.14 -38.21 -38.31
CA PRO A 20 -28.76 -39.02 -39.45
C PRO A 20 -27.31 -39.55 -39.35
N GLU A 21 -27.13 -40.75 -39.89
CA GLU A 21 -25.87 -41.50 -39.96
C GLU A 21 -24.77 -40.74 -40.74
N VAL A 22 -23.57 -40.75 -40.18
CA VAL A 22 -22.33 -40.30 -40.83
C VAL A 22 -21.50 -41.55 -41.16
N PRO A 23 -20.96 -41.70 -42.38
CA PRO A 23 -20.32 -42.95 -42.79
C PRO A 23 -18.99 -43.19 -42.09
N VAL A 24 -18.75 -44.47 -41.82
CA VAL A 24 -17.56 -45.06 -41.21
C VAL A 24 -16.36 -44.92 -42.16
N SER A 25 -15.26 -44.35 -41.67
CA SER A 25 -13.93 -44.54 -42.26
C SER A 25 -13.06 -45.35 -41.29
N ASP A 26 -12.61 -46.51 -41.74
CA ASP A 26 -11.63 -47.35 -41.06
C ASP A 26 -10.32 -46.59 -40.81
N GLY A 27 -9.86 -46.58 -39.56
CA GLY A 27 -8.56 -46.01 -39.22
C GLY A 27 -8.26 -45.98 -37.73
N ILE A 28 -7.67 -47.07 -37.23
CA ILE A 28 -6.75 -47.17 -36.08
C ILE A 28 -7.29 -46.66 -34.71
N ALA A 29 -7.45 -47.59 -33.77
CA ALA A 29 -7.81 -47.30 -32.38
C ALA A 29 -6.77 -46.37 -31.70
N GLU A 30 -7.13 -45.10 -31.49
CA GLU A 30 -6.39 -44.18 -30.62
C GLU A 30 -6.83 -44.36 -29.17
N VAL A 31 -5.89 -44.80 -28.33
CA VAL A 31 -5.99 -44.75 -26.87
C VAL A 31 -6.13 -43.27 -26.46
N PRO A 32 -7.08 -42.87 -25.59
CA PRO A 32 -7.20 -41.49 -25.17
C PRO A 32 -5.90 -41.02 -24.48
N PRO A 33 -5.41 -39.80 -24.76
CA PRO A 33 -4.18 -39.32 -24.18
C PRO A 33 -4.30 -39.22 -22.65
N PRO A 34 -3.22 -39.51 -21.90
CA PRO A 34 -3.23 -39.38 -20.46
C PRO A 34 -3.57 -37.93 -20.06
N PRO A 35 -4.24 -37.72 -18.91
CA PRO A 35 -4.59 -36.38 -18.44
C PRO A 35 -3.33 -35.51 -18.33
N PRO A 36 -3.42 -34.21 -18.64
CA PRO A 36 -2.26 -33.33 -18.63
C PRO A 36 -1.62 -33.32 -17.23
N PRO A 37 -0.28 -33.34 -17.15
CA PRO A 37 0.42 -33.40 -15.87
C PRO A 37 0.06 -32.20 -15.00
N ASP A 38 -0.07 -32.45 -13.70
CA ASP A 38 -0.42 -31.47 -12.68
C ASP A 38 0.42 -30.19 -12.86
N ALA A 39 -0.24 -29.06 -13.09
CA ALA A 39 0.41 -27.79 -13.42
C ALA A 39 1.34 -27.29 -12.29
N LEU A 40 1.25 -27.87 -11.09
CA LEU A 40 2.19 -27.69 -10.00
C LEU A 40 3.50 -28.46 -10.21
N ALA A 41 3.45 -29.69 -10.72
CA ALA A 41 4.64 -30.52 -10.97
C ALA A 41 5.52 -29.92 -12.06
N LEU A 42 4.93 -29.47 -13.17
CA LEU A 42 5.64 -28.77 -14.26
C LEU A 42 6.30 -27.46 -13.79
N ARG A 43 5.74 -26.83 -12.76
CA ARG A 43 6.25 -25.57 -12.19
C ARG A 43 7.39 -25.80 -11.19
N MET A 44 7.43 -26.97 -10.55
CA MET A 44 8.50 -27.38 -9.65
C MET A 44 9.73 -27.87 -10.44
N GLU A 45 9.54 -28.69 -11.48
CA GLU A 45 10.62 -29.12 -12.38
C GLU A 45 11.33 -27.93 -13.04
N ARG A 46 10.56 -26.95 -13.54
CA ARG A 46 11.12 -25.73 -14.17
C ARG A 46 11.96 -24.89 -13.20
N ASN A 47 11.64 -24.92 -11.90
CA ASN A 47 12.42 -24.20 -10.88
C ASN A 47 13.69 -24.96 -10.50
N GLU A 48 13.68 -26.30 -10.53
CA GLU A 48 14.88 -27.12 -10.32
C GLU A 48 15.86 -26.99 -11.49
N GLU A 49 15.37 -26.95 -12.74
CA GLU A 49 16.22 -26.70 -13.93
C GLU A 49 16.89 -25.31 -13.87
N LEU A 50 16.17 -24.27 -13.46
CA LEU A 50 16.73 -22.92 -13.29
C LEU A 50 17.74 -22.82 -12.14
N SER A 51 17.70 -23.74 -11.17
CA SER A 51 18.66 -23.81 -10.08
C SER A 51 20.00 -24.48 -10.49
N ASN A 52 19.97 -25.36 -11.49
CA ASN A 52 21.15 -26.08 -11.98
C ASN A 52 21.97 -25.31 -13.05
N VAL A 53 21.42 -24.25 -13.65
CA VAL A 53 22.10 -23.44 -14.69
C VAL A 53 22.95 -22.29 -14.09
N ASN A 54 22.87 -22.02 -12.78
CA ASN A 54 23.67 -21.00 -12.08
C ASN A 54 24.82 -21.57 -11.24
N SER A 55 25.42 -22.68 -11.68
CA SER A 55 26.66 -23.19 -11.08
C SER A 55 27.87 -22.49 -11.70
N PHE A 56 28.27 -21.35 -11.14
CA PHE A 56 29.56 -20.74 -11.46
C PHE A 56 30.70 -21.67 -11.00
N PRO A 57 31.75 -21.90 -11.81
CA PRO A 57 32.87 -22.73 -11.40
C PRO A 57 33.57 -22.13 -10.18
N LYS A 58 33.72 -22.91 -9.11
CA LYS A 58 34.49 -22.54 -7.91
C LYS A 58 35.96 -22.38 -8.30
N ILE A 59 36.43 -21.14 -8.38
CA ILE A 59 37.87 -20.83 -8.42
C ILE A 59 38.45 -21.17 -7.04
N PRO A 60 39.50 -22.00 -6.92
CA PRO A 60 40.12 -22.28 -5.63
C PRO A 60 40.78 -21.00 -5.08
N LEU A 61 40.41 -20.60 -3.86
CA LEU A 61 41.12 -19.56 -3.13
C LEU A 61 42.44 -20.12 -2.59
N PRO A 62 43.57 -19.40 -2.69
CA PRO A 62 44.85 -19.85 -2.14
C PRO A 62 44.82 -19.87 -0.59
N PRO A 63 45.69 -20.66 0.06
CA PRO A 63 45.65 -20.86 1.51
C PRO A 63 46.01 -19.60 2.28
N HIS A 64 45.28 -19.35 3.38
CA HIS A 64 45.54 -18.27 4.32
C HIS A 64 46.90 -18.42 5.02
N GLU A 65 47.85 -17.52 4.72
CA GLU A 65 48.97 -17.23 5.61
C GLU A 65 48.54 -16.17 6.64
N ARG A 66 48.68 -16.52 7.91
CA ARG A 66 48.52 -15.64 9.07
C ARG A 66 49.71 -14.68 9.19
N ASN A 67 49.42 -13.51 9.76
CA ASN A 67 50.33 -12.51 10.33
C ASN A 67 50.92 -11.48 9.36
N GLN A 68 50.16 -10.42 9.06
CA GLN A 68 50.68 -9.05 9.05
C GLN A 68 49.62 -8.10 9.66
N LYS A 69 50.06 -7.25 10.58
CA LYS A 69 49.22 -6.26 11.30
C LYS A 69 48.56 -5.31 10.29
N PRO A 70 47.29 -4.91 10.45
CA PRO A 70 46.72 -3.87 9.59
C PRO A 70 47.45 -2.55 9.85
N LEU A 71 48.04 -1.99 8.80
CA LEU A 71 48.40 -0.58 8.75
C LEU A 71 47.12 0.24 8.95
N ASP A 72 47.18 1.23 9.84
CA ASP A 72 46.17 2.28 9.99
C ASP A 72 45.98 3.01 8.65
N ILE A 73 45.08 2.51 7.82
CA ILE A 73 44.51 3.28 6.72
C ILE A 73 43.28 3.94 7.33
N ALA A 74 43.46 5.15 7.85
CA ALA A 74 42.36 6.02 8.18
C ALA A 74 41.46 6.14 6.94
N ASP A 75 40.18 5.76 7.07
CA ASP A 75 39.17 6.05 6.07
C ASP A 75 39.31 7.52 5.65
N PRO A 76 39.44 7.84 4.35
CA PRO A 76 39.46 9.22 3.92
C PRO A 76 38.20 9.90 4.47
N PRO A 77 38.30 11.12 5.03
CA PRO A 77 37.18 11.78 5.66
C PRO A 77 36.05 11.87 4.63
N ARG A 78 34.93 11.18 4.90
CA ARG A 78 33.70 11.30 4.11
C ARG A 78 33.40 12.79 4.01
N VAL A 79 33.53 13.35 2.81
CA VAL A 79 33.27 14.77 2.57
C VAL A 79 31.80 14.97 2.85
N GLU A 80 31.49 15.52 4.02
CA GLU A 80 30.14 15.83 4.41
C GLU A 80 29.64 16.93 3.46
N HIS A 81 28.73 16.59 2.54
CA HIS A 81 28.18 17.52 1.54
C HIS A 81 27.28 18.62 2.14
N ARG A 82 27.32 18.77 3.47
CA ARG A 82 26.59 19.75 4.25
C ARG A 82 27.57 20.75 4.89
N PRO A 83 27.28 22.06 4.86
CA PRO A 83 28.03 23.03 5.64
C PRO A 83 27.94 22.69 7.13
N ARG A 84 29.09 22.57 7.81
CA ARG A 84 29.17 22.25 9.26
C ARG A 84 28.51 23.30 10.18
N ARG A 85 28.17 24.48 9.65
CA ARG A 85 27.68 25.64 10.43
C ARG A 85 26.29 25.45 11.04
N ASP A 86 25.51 24.45 10.59
CA ASP A 86 24.15 24.21 11.09
C ASP A 86 24.05 23.08 12.12
N ARG A 87 25.17 22.58 12.66
CA ARG A 87 25.18 21.42 13.56
C ARG A 87 24.84 21.81 15.00
N ASP A 88 23.72 21.33 15.51
CA ASP A 88 23.39 21.32 16.95
C ASP A 88 23.63 19.92 17.56
N PRO A 89 24.64 19.72 18.44
CA PRO A 89 24.93 18.42 19.03
C PRO A 89 23.73 17.70 19.68
N ARG A 90 22.68 18.43 20.08
CA ARG A 90 21.45 17.85 20.64
C ARG A 90 20.65 17.00 19.65
N ASN A 91 20.88 17.15 18.35
CA ASN A 91 20.18 16.38 17.33
C ASN A 91 21.03 15.26 16.72
N ASP A 92 22.12 14.87 17.38
CA ASP A 92 22.92 13.72 16.98
C ASP A 92 22.17 12.42 17.32
N VAL A 93 21.97 11.56 16.31
CA VAL A 93 21.25 10.30 16.45
C VAL A 93 22.18 9.13 16.16
N GLY A 94 22.94 8.76 17.18
CA GLY A 94 24.01 7.76 17.07
C GLY A 94 25.31 8.33 16.48
N ILE A 95 26.25 7.45 16.15
CA ILE A 95 27.60 7.85 15.75
C ILE A 95 27.58 8.44 14.33
N GLY A 96 27.82 9.75 14.22
CA GLY A 96 28.06 10.43 12.94
C GLY A 96 26.81 10.73 12.11
N ILE A 97 25.64 10.77 12.73
CA ILE A 97 24.37 11.19 12.11
C ILE A 97 23.84 12.38 12.90
N HIS A 98 23.61 13.50 12.21
CA HIS A 98 23.06 14.71 12.79
C HIS A 98 21.83 15.13 11.97
N LEU A 99 20.67 15.31 12.62
CA LEU A 99 19.42 15.65 11.95
C LEU A 99 18.93 17.04 12.33
N ARG A 100 18.68 17.93 11.37
CA ARG A 100 18.01 19.21 11.60
C ARG A 100 16.52 18.99 11.93
N PRO A 101 15.86 19.91 12.65
CA PRO A 101 14.42 19.83 12.91
C PRO A 101 13.58 19.64 11.65
N GLN A 102 13.98 20.27 10.55
CA GLN A 102 13.31 20.14 9.25
C GLN A 102 13.47 18.73 8.64
N GLU A 103 14.64 18.10 8.80
CA GLU A 103 14.88 16.70 8.38
C GLU A 103 14.07 15.73 9.24
N ILE A 104 13.99 15.98 10.56
CA ILE A 104 13.14 15.20 11.46
C ILE A 104 11.67 15.32 11.04
N LYS A 105 11.19 16.52 10.70
CA LYS A 105 9.84 16.74 10.18
C LYS A 105 9.61 15.97 8.88
N ALA A 106 10.50 16.10 7.90
CA ALA A 106 10.40 15.39 6.61
C ALA A 106 10.38 13.88 6.80
N LEU A 107 11.30 13.34 7.60
CA LEU A 107 11.37 11.91 7.90
C LEU A 107 10.14 11.42 8.68
N SER A 108 9.52 12.28 9.49
CA SER A 108 8.30 11.95 10.21
C SER A 108 7.10 11.83 9.26
N GLU A 109 6.98 12.72 8.28
CA GLU A 109 5.99 12.59 7.21
C GLU A 109 6.25 11.30 6.40
N VAL A 110 7.48 11.08 5.94
CA VAL A 110 7.86 9.86 5.20
C VAL A 110 7.70 8.57 6.04
N GLY A 111 7.71 8.67 7.36
CA GLY A 111 7.50 7.53 8.25
C GLY A 111 6.03 7.15 8.43
N ARG A 112 5.12 8.14 8.47
CA ARG A 112 3.66 7.92 8.58
C ARG A 112 3.07 7.29 7.32
N PHE A 113 3.64 7.63 6.17
CA PHE A 113 3.23 7.11 4.86
C PHE A 113 4.23 6.07 4.36
N ARG A 114 3.81 5.14 3.50
CA ARG A 114 4.75 4.17 2.91
C ARG A 114 5.72 4.82 1.94
N VAL A 115 5.24 5.84 1.23
CA VAL A 115 5.95 6.55 0.18
C VAL A 115 5.41 7.96 0.08
N VAL A 116 6.30 8.93 -0.14
CA VAL A 116 5.94 10.33 -0.34
C VAL A 116 6.66 10.85 -1.57
N ALA A 117 5.99 11.68 -2.38
CA ALA A 117 6.63 12.32 -3.52
C ALA A 117 7.60 13.42 -3.03
N VAL A 118 8.78 13.48 -3.62
CA VAL A 118 9.79 14.50 -3.30
C VAL A 118 9.25 15.90 -3.52
N ARG A 119 8.42 16.10 -4.55
CA ARG A 119 7.77 17.38 -4.83
C ARG A 119 6.90 17.86 -3.67
N ASP A 120 6.13 16.95 -3.09
CA ASP A 120 5.16 17.29 -2.05
C ASP A 120 5.90 17.70 -0.76
N LEU A 121 6.99 17.00 -0.40
CA LEU A 121 7.86 17.42 0.72
C LEU A 121 8.52 18.79 0.49
N ALA A 122 8.88 19.09 -0.77
CA ALA A 122 9.49 20.38 -1.09
C ALA A 122 8.48 21.50 -0.80
N GLU A 123 7.23 21.31 -1.20
CA GLU A 123 6.15 22.27 -1.02
C GLU A 123 5.75 22.40 0.46
N THR A 124 5.68 21.30 1.21
CA THR A 124 5.05 21.30 2.55
C THR A 124 6.03 21.42 3.72
N VAL A 125 7.22 20.81 3.61
CA VAL A 125 8.22 20.81 4.68
C VAL A 125 9.32 21.84 4.42
N TYR A 126 9.62 22.11 3.15
CA TYR A 126 10.68 23.03 2.72
C TYR A 126 10.17 24.35 2.15
N GLY A 127 8.86 24.63 2.20
CA GLY A 127 8.30 25.91 1.76
C GLY A 127 8.60 26.25 0.29
N GLY A 128 8.74 25.23 -0.54
CA GLY A 128 9.12 25.35 -1.95
C GLY A 128 10.62 25.26 -2.25
N ASP A 129 11.51 25.25 -1.25
CA ASP A 129 12.97 25.17 -1.46
C ASP A 129 13.40 23.74 -1.86
N ARG A 130 13.30 23.46 -3.16
CA ARG A 130 13.71 22.19 -3.78
C ARG A 130 15.21 21.95 -3.65
N SER A 131 16.04 22.99 -3.61
CA SER A 131 17.49 22.85 -3.53
C SER A 131 17.94 22.44 -2.12
N ALA A 132 17.32 23.00 -1.08
CA ALA A 132 17.53 22.57 0.29
C ALA A 132 17.08 21.12 0.49
N LEU A 133 15.86 20.76 0.06
CA LEU A 133 15.38 19.38 0.14
C LEU A 133 16.33 18.41 -0.58
N ALA A 134 16.78 18.76 -1.80
CA ALA A 134 17.66 17.88 -2.56
C ALA A 134 19.03 17.66 -1.88
N ARG A 135 19.58 18.66 -1.19
CA ARG A 135 20.81 18.48 -0.39
C ARG A 135 20.58 17.55 0.79
N ASP A 136 19.48 17.75 1.51
CA ASP A 136 19.15 16.96 2.69
C ASP A 136 18.83 15.52 2.33
N LEU A 137 18.04 15.28 1.27
CA LEU A 137 17.74 13.93 0.80
C LEU A 137 19.00 13.18 0.35
N ARG A 138 19.97 13.85 -0.29
CA ARG A 138 21.26 13.23 -0.62
C ARG A 138 22.03 12.80 0.63
N TYR A 139 22.13 13.69 1.62
CA TYR A 139 22.75 13.36 2.90
C TYR A 139 22.04 12.18 3.59
N LEU A 140 20.72 12.20 3.65
CA LEU A 140 19.92 11.14 4.28
C LEU A 140 20.04 9.80 3.52
N GLU A 141 20.15 9.83 2.19
CA GLU A 141 20.38 8.64 1.37
C GLU A 141 21.79 8.07 1.55
N GLU A 142 22.82 8.93 1.56
CA GLU A 142 24.22 8.55 1.84
C GLU A 142 24.39 7.93 3.23
N LYS A 143 23.62 8.40 4.22
CA LYS A 143 23.57 7.82 5.57
C LYS A 143 22.68 6.59 5.67
N GLY A 144 22.05 6.17 4.57
CA GLY A 144 21.18 5.00 4.51
C GLY A 144 19.89 5.13 5.33
N ILE A 145 19.43 6.36 5.59
CA ILE A 145 18.21 6.67 6.35
C ILE A 145 16.98 6.61 5.45
N VAL A 146 17.12 7.08 4.22
CA VAL A 146 16.07 7.04 3.20
C VAL A 146 16.53 6.32 1.94
N SER A 147 15.57 5.93 1.11
CA SER A 147 15.84 5.49 -0.27
C SER A 147 15.04 6.34 -1.23
N LEU A 148 15.72 6.92 -2.23
CA LEU A 148 15.09 7.61 -3.34
C LEU A 148 14.89 6.65 -4.51
N ARG A 149 13.73 6.77 -5.16
CA ARG A 149 13.37 6.00 -6.35
C ARG A 149 12.65 6.91 -7.34
N SER A 150 12.86 6.66 -8.63
CA SER A 150 12.10 7.28 -9.71
C SER A 150 11.16 6.24 -10.29
N VAL A 151 9.85 6.46 -10.15
CA VAL A 151 8.80 5.54 -10.60
C VAL A 151 8.04 6.19 -11.75
N ASN A 152 7.62 5.40 -12.73
CA ASN A 152 6.79 5.91 -13.81
C ASN A 152 5.36 6.05 -13.29
N ALA A 153 4.77 7.24 -13.48
CA ALA A 153 3.35 7.46 -13.29
C ALA A 153 2.54 6.54 -14.22
N ARG A 154 1.27 6.34 -13.89
CA ARG A 154 0.33 5.63 -14.73
C ARG A 154 0.28 6.28 -16.11
N ARG A 155 0.31 5.44 -17.13
CA ARG A 155 0.17 5.90 -18.51
C ARG A 155 -1.24 6.46 -18.70
N ASP A 156 -1.32 7.66 -19.25
CA ASP A 156 -2.59 8.34 -19.52
C ASP A 156 -3.24 7.88 -20.84
N GLY A 157 -2.68 6.86 -21.49
CA GLY A 157 -3.11 6.42 -22.82
C GLY A 157 -2.58 7.31 -23.95
N SER A 158 -1.84 8.38 -23.65
CA SER A 158 -1.15 9.15 -24.68
C SER A 158 0.13 8.45 -25.13
N TRP A 159 0.57 8.80 -26.34
CA TRP A 159 1.83 8.35 -26.93
C TRP A 159 3.06 8.93 -26.21
N ARG A 160 2.89 9.88 -25.26
CA ARG A 160 4.00 10.47 -24.51
C ARG A 160 4.57 9.47 -23.50
N GLN A 161 5.85 9.62 -23.17
CA GLN A 161 6.44 8.84 -22.09
C GLN A 161 5.74 9.17 -20.76
N PRO A 162 5.48 8.17 -19.91
CA PRO A 162 4.89 8.42 -18.61
C PRO A 162 5.77 9.36 -17.79
N GLU A 163 5.14 10.30 -17.10
CA GLU A 163 5.82 11.22 -16.18
C GLU A 163 6.57 10.41 -15.11
N ARG A 164 7.80 10.80 -14.77
CA ARG A 164 8.55 10.13 -13.69
C ARG A 164 8.33 10.87 -12.38
N ILE A 165 7.80 10.16 -11.39
CA ILE A 165 7.61 10.66 -10.04
C ILE A 165 8.82 10.23 -9.20
N GLN A 166 9.54 11.21 -8.65
CA GLN A 166 10.56 10.94 -7.63
C GLN A 166 9.88 10.78 -6.28
N VAL A 167 10.19 9.66 -5.62
CA VAL A 167 9.62 9.31 -4.34
C VAL A 167 10.69 8.93 -3.33
N VAL A 168 10.36 9.13 -2.07
CA VAL A 168 11.22 8.80 -0.94
C VAL A 168 10.49 7.84 0.01
N THR A 169 11.25 6.90 0.56
CA THR A 169 10.79 5.95 1.58
C THR A 169 11.83 5.88 2.69
N LEU A 170 11.41 5.59 3.94
CA LEU A 170 12.39 5.27 4.98
C LEU A 170 13.04 3.92 4.71
N THR A 171 14.31 3.78 5.06
CA THR A 171 14.93 2.46 5.22
C THR A 171 14.58 1.85 6.57
N ARG A 172 14.92 0.58 6.80
CA ARG A 172 14.77 -0.04 8.13
C ARG A 172 15.58 0.70 9.22
N PRO A 173 16.86 1.06 9.00
CA PRO A 173 17.60 1.95 9.90
C PRO A 173 16.91 3.30 10.12
N GLY A 174 16.49 3.97 9.03
CA GLY A 174 15.83 5.27 9.12
C GLY A 174 14.55 5.23 9.95
N LYS A 175 13.74 4.17 9.81
CA LYS A 175 12.56 3.96 10.65
C LYS A 175 12.88 3.89 12.15
N LYS A 176 13.98 3.22 12.52
CA LYS A 176 14.40 3.13 13.93
C LYS A 176 14.82 4.49 14.47
N ILE A 177 15.61 5.24 13.70
CA ILE A 177 16.05 6.60 14.01
C ILE A 177 14.84 7.51 14.20
N VAL A 178 13.93 7.52 13.22
CA VAL A 178 12.73 8.36 13.23
C VAL A 178 11.85 8.04 14.43
N ARG A 179 11.69 6.77 14.80
CA ARG A 179 10.90 6.41 15.99
C ARG A 179 11.47 6.97 17.30
N GLN A 180 12.78 7.25 17.36
CA GLN A 180 13.43 7.82 18.55
C GLN A 180 13.32 9.34 18.60
N VAL A 181 13.44 10.02 17.45
CA VAL A 181 13.54 11.49 17.40
C VAL A 181 12.29 12.21 16.92
N GLY A 182 11.39 11.49 16.24
CA GLY A 182 10.13 12.04 15.75
C GLY A 182 9.09 12.15 16.86
N SER A 183 8.23 13.15 16.76
CA SER A 183 7.07 13.30 17.65
C SER A 183 5.88 12.54 17.05
N PHE A 184 5.58 11.38 17.63
CA PHE A 184 4.45 10.54 17.23
C PHE A 184 3.62 10.13 18.43
N ARG A 185 2.34 9.84 18.17
CA ARG A 185 1.55 9.00 19.08
C ARG A 185 2.22 7.64 19.23
N GLN A 186 2.16 7.07 20.44
CA GLN A 186 2.86 5.83 20.76
C GLN A 186 2.43 4.66 19.86
N ASP A 187 1.16 4.67 19.45
CA ASP A 187 0.49 3.71 18.57
C ASP A 187 0.55 4.07 17.07
N GLN A 188 1.28 5.12 16.68
CA GLN A 188 1.55 5.42 15.28
C GLN A 188 2.43 4.33 14.68
N GLN A 189 1.93 3.65 13.65
CA GLN A 189 2.74 2.75 12.86
C GLN A 189 3.66 3.54 11.94
N LEU A 190 4.93 3.11 11.85
CA LEU A 190 5.88 3.68 10.90
C LEU A 190 6.27 2.65 9.83
N TYR A 191 6.53 3.16 8.63
CA TYR A 191 6.82 2.37 7.44
C TYR A 191 8.26 2.49 6.98
N ALA A 192 8.70 1.48 6.22
CA ALA A 192 10.00 1.45 5.59
C ALA A 192 9.97 0.55 4.36
N GLY A 193 10.67 0.99 3.32
CA GLY A 193 10.76 0.30 2.05
C GLY A 193 9.55 0.53 1.14
N LEU A 194 9.80 0.42 -0.15
CA LEU A 194 8.78 0.49 -1.18
C LEU A 194 8.06 -0.86 -1.30
N VAL A 195 6.72 -0.86 -1.20
CA VAL A 195 5.93 -2.10 -1.27
C VAL A 195 5.75 -2.54 -2.72
N LYS A 196 5.07 -1.76 -3.56
CA LYS A 196 4.80 -2.09 -4.97
C LYS A 196 4.85 -0.85 -5.85
N PRO A 197 5.66 -0.83 -6.93
CA PRO A 197 5.78 0.35 -7.81
C PRO A 197 4.45 0.84 -8.39
N ARG A 198 3.51 -0.06 -8.70
CA ARG A 198 2.18 0.29 -9.25
C ARG A 198 1.23 0.97 -8.28
N GLU A 199 1.49 0.86 -6.97
CA GLU A 199 0.67 1.50 -5.92
C GLU A 199 1.23 2.90 -5.57
N VAL A 200 2.44 3.25 -6.05
CA VAL A 200 3.15 4.48 -5.66
C VAL A 200 2.38 5.76 -5.97
N GLU A 201 1.81 5.87 -7.17
CA GLU A 201 1.07 7.09 -7.53
C GLU A 201 -0.14 7.28 -6.62
N HIS A 202 -0.91 6.22 -6.37
CA HIS A 202 -2.05 6.24 -5.45
C HIS A 202 -1.60 6.54 -4.01
N ASP A 203 -0.57 5.86 -3.50
CA ASP A 203 -0.03 6.10 -2.16
C ASP A 203 0.44 7.57 -1.98
N THR A 204 1.02 8.18 -3.01
CA THR A 204 1.41 9.62 -2.95
C THR A 204 0.21 10.55 -2.93
N GLN A 205 -0.91 10.17 -3.56
CA GLN A 205 -2.15 10.94 -3.50
C GLN A 205 -2.77 10.86 -2.10
N ILE A 206 -2.63 9.76 -1.37
CA ILE A 206 -3.09 9.65 0.04
C ILE A 206 -2.38 10.70 0.91
N TYR A 207 -1.07 10.90 0.71
CA TYR A 207 -0.34 11.95 1.43
C TYR A 207 -0.88 13.36 1.14
N ARG A 208 -1.23 13.65 -0.11
CA ARG A 208 -1.83 14.94 -0.49
C ARG A 208 -3.21 15.12 0.12
N ALA A 209 -4.04 14.08 0.09
CA ALA A 209 -5.35 14.09 0.72
C ALA A 209 -5.23 14.32 2.23
N TYR A 210 -4.27 13.67 2.88
CA TYR A 210 -3.94 13.90 4.30
C TYR A 210 -3.61 15.37 4.57
N LEU A 211 -2.77 16.01 3.76
CA LEU A 211 -2.41 17.41 3.97
C LEU A 211 -3.63 18.34 3.90
N LYS A 212 -4.50 18.14 2.89
CA LYS A 212 -5.76 18.89 2.78
C LYS A 212 -6.67 18.68 3.99
N GLU A 213 -6.71 17.45 4.48
CA GLU A 213 -7.56 17.11 5.62
C GLU A 213 -6.98 17.62 6.94
N MET A 214 -5.66 17.65 7.08
CA MET A 214 -5.00 18.29 8.23
C MET A 214 -5.30 19.79 8.29
N ASP A 215 -5.31 20.51 7.17
CA ASP A 215 -5.73 21.93 7.15
C ASP A 215 -7.15 22.14 7.69
N ARG A 216 -8.04 21.15 7.51
CA ARG A 216 -9.39 21.18 8.07
C ARG A 216 -9.38 20.82 9.55
N ILE A 217 -8.67 19.77 9.94
CA ILE A 217 -8.55 19.31 11.33
C ILE A 217 -7.95 20.42 12.19
N ASP A 218 -6.90 21.08 11.73
CA ASP A 218 -6.25 22.20 12.42
C ASP A 218 -7.21 23.36 12.63
N ARG A 219 -8.04 23.69 11.63
CA ARG A 219 -9.11 24.72 11.76
C ARG A 219 -10.20 24.36 12.76
N LEU A 220 -10.39 23.07 13.03
CA LEU A 220 -11.29 22.57 14.08
C LEU A 220 -10.63 22.44 15.45
N GLY A 221 -9.36 22.87 15.58
CA GLY A 221 -8.58 22.75 16.81
C GLY A 221 -8.11 21.32 17.10
N GLY A 222 -8.12 20.43 16.09
CA GLY A 222 -7.58 19.09 16.21
C GLY A 222 -6.06 19.10 16.32
N SER A 223 -5.51 18.12 17.02
CA SER A 223 -4.07 18.02 17.26
C SER A 223 -3.61 16.56 17.34
N ASN A 224 -2.30 16.34 17.40
CA ASN A 224 -1.70 15.02 17.63
C ASN A 224 -2.24 13.93 16.67
N PRO A 225 -2.07 14.09 15.35
CA PRO A 225 -2.65 13.16 14.38
C PRO A 225 -1.95 11.80 14.40
N ARG A 226 -2.76 10.74 14.30
CA ARG A 226 -2.36 9.38 13.97
C ARG A 226 -2.95 9.00 12.61
N VAL A 227 -2.09 8.53 11.72
CA VAL A 227 -2.49 8.04 10.40
C VAL A 227 -2.53 6.52 10.44
N VAL A 228 -3.69 5.94 10.10
CA VAL A 228 -3.93 4.51 9.98
C VAL A 228 -4.23 4.18 8.54
N LEU A 229 -3.35 3.43 7.87
CA LEU A 229 -3.52 3.12 6.45
C LEU A 229 -4.45 1.92 6.22
N ASP A 230 -5.04 1.84 5.04
CA ASP A 230 -6.04 0.84 4.63
C ASP A 230 -5.72 -0.60 5.07
N PHE A 231 -4.47 -1.01 4.92
CA PHE A 231 -4.02 -2.37 5.21
C PHE A 231 -3.91 -2.64 6.70
N GLU A 232 -3.66 -1.63 7.53
CA GLU A 232 -3.72 -1.76 8.99
C GLU A 232 -5.16 -2.02 9.40
N ILE A 233 -6.10 -1.24 8.85
CA ILE A 233 -7.53 -1.38 9.06
C ILE A 233 -7.97 -2.78 8.60
N LYS A 234 -7.67 -3.17 7.35
CA LYS A 234 -7.96 -4.51 6.78
C LYS A 234 -7.42 -5.62 7.66
N ARG A 235 -6.15 -5.52 8.11
CA ARG A 235 -5.53 -6.54 8.96
C ARG A 235 -6.25 -6.68 10.30
N ASN A 236 -6.62 -5.56 10.93
CA ASN A 236 -7.28 -5.58 12.23
C ASN A 236 -8.72 -6.09 12.12
N VAL A 237 -9.47 -5.63 11.11
CA VAL A 237 -10.81 -6.13 10.77
C VAL A 237 -10.80 -7.63 10.51
N GLN A 238 -9.88 -8.12 9.66
CA GLN A 238 -9.78 -9.55 9.36
C GLN A 238 -9.44 -10.37 10.61
N ARG A 239 -8.57 -9.85 11.49
CA ARG A 239 -8.25 -10.50 12.77
C ARG A 239 -9.49 -10.58 13.67
N ALA A 240 -10.28 -9.51 13.75
CA ALA A 240 -11.50 -9.49 14.56
C ALA A 240 -12.54 -10.49 14.03
N ILE A 241 -12.80 -10.49 12.71
CA ILE A 241 -13.70 -11.47 12.06
C ILE A 241 -13.23 -12.90 12.36
N TYR A 242 -11.93 -13.19 12.18
CA TYR A 242 -11.39 -14.52 12.47
C TYR A 242 -11.53 -14.90 13.94
N GLY A 243 -11.34 -13.95 14.87
CA GLY A 243 -11.56 -14.15 16.29
C GLY A 243 -13.00 -14.53 16.61
N GLN A 244 -13.98 -13.80 16.06
CA GLN A 244 -15.41 -14.08 16.25
C GLN A 244 -15.79 -15.45 15.68
N ARG A 245 -15.36 -15.78 14.46
CA ARG A 245 -15.62 -17.09 13.84
C ARG A 245 -15.00 -18.26 14.60
N LYS A 246 -13.86 -18.04 15.26
CA LYS A 246 -13.23 -19.08 16.06
C LYS A 246 -13.98 -19.30 17.38
N ALA A 247 -14.56 -18.25 17.95
CA ALA A 247 -15.34 -18.34 19.18
C ALA A 247 -16.73 -18.96 18.95
N ASP A 248 -17.36 -18.65 17.82
CA ASP A 248 -18.66 -19.18 17.42
C ASP A 248 -18.64 -19.54 15.92
N PRO A 249 -18.35 -20.81 15.57
CA PRO A 249 -18.22 -21.24 14.18
C PRO A 249 -19.53 -21.28 13.39
N ASP A 250 -20.68 -21.42 14.06
CA ASP A 250 -21.99 -21.61 13.43
C ASP A 250 -22.70 -20.28 13.15
N ARG A 251 -22.19 -19.18 13.72
CA ARG A 251 -22.75 -17.85 13.54
C ARG A 251 -22.62 -17.32 12.12
N ASP A 252 -23.65 -16.60 11.67
CA ASP A 252 -23.70 -16.02 10.33
C ASP A 252 -22.54 -15.02 10.09
N LEU A 253 -21.91 -15.13 8.91
CA LEU A 253 -20.74 -14.33 8.58
C LEU A 253 -21.08 -12.84 8.38
N ASN A 254 -22.28 -12.52 7.91
CA ASN A 254 -22.69 -11.14 7.70
C ASN A 254 -22.98 -10.47 9.05
N GLU A 255 -23.61 -11.17 10.00
CA GLU A 255 -23.76 -10.68 11.38
C GLU A 255 -22.40 -10.40 12.04
N ILE A 256 -21.42 -11.30 11.85
CA ILE A 256 -20.05 -11.09 12.35
C ILE A 256 -19.43 -9.84 11.69
N LYS A 257 -19.55 -9.70 10.37
CA LYS A 257 -19.00 -8.55 9.64
C LYS A 257 -19.66 -7.25 10.07
N GLU A 258 -20.97 -7.23 10.25
CA GLU A 258 -21.71 -6.05 10.71
C GLU A 258 -21.28 -5.65 12.13
N GLN A 259 -21.18 -6.61 13.04
CA GLN A 259 -20.65 -6.36 14.39
C GLN A 259 -19.23 -5.79 14.34
N VAL A 260 -18.34 -6.40 13.55
CA VAL A 260 -16.96 -5.91 13.41
C VAL A 260 -16.92 -4.53 12.75
N ALA A 261 -17.79 -4.26 11.77
CA ALA A 261 -17.89 -2.93 11.17
C ALA A 261 -18.23 -1.87 12.24
N ASN A 262 -19.22 -2.15 13.09
CA ASN A 262 -19.60 -1.28 14.19
C ASN A 262 -18.47 -1.08 15.21
N GLU A 263 -17.77 -2.15 15.61
CA GLU A 263 -16.62 -2.07 16.53
C GLU A 263 -15.52 -1.13 16.00
N PHE A 264 -15.26 -1.19 14.69
CA PHE A 264 -14.25 -0.37 14.04
C PHE A 264 -14.78 0.99 13.57
N ASN A 265 -16.05 1.33 13.82
CA ASN A 265 -16.72 2.52 13.27
C ASN A 265 -16.52 2.62 11.75
N LEU A 266 -16.77 1.52 11.05
CA LEU A 266 -16.68 1.42 9.59
C LEU A 266 -18.08 1.18 9.01
N PRO A 267 -18.41 1.79 7.86
CA PRO A 267 -19.69 1.55 7.21
C PRO A 267 -19.82 0.10 6.73
N TYR A 268 -21.01 -0.47 6.93
CA TYR A 268 -21.40 -1.78 6.40
C TYR A 268 -22.49 -1.58 5.34
N VAL A 269 -22.12 -1.78 4.07
CA VAL A 269 -22.99 -1.52 2.91
C VAL A 269 -22.92 -2.73 1.99
N ASP A 270 -24.07 -3.19 1.50
CA ASP A 270 -24.19 -4.35 0.60
C ASP A 270 -23.45 -5.61 1.10
N ASN A 271 -23.64 -5.92 2.39
CA ASN A 271 -22.98 -7.02 3.10
C ASN A 271 -21.44 -6.95 3.13
N GLN A 272 -20.88 -5.77 2.91
CA GLN A 272 -19.43 -5.52 2.87
C GLN A 272 -19.02 -4.37 3.78
N ILE A 273 -17.94 -4.59 4.54
CA ILE A 273 -17.28 -3.55 5.32
C ILE A 273 -16.53 -2.63 4.35
N GLN A 274 -16.91 -1.36 4.32
CA GLN A 274 -16.22 -0.34 3.55
C GLN A 274 -14.99 0.14 4.32
N ILE A 275 -13.84 0.12 3.67
CA ILE A 275 -12.55 0.51 4.28
C ILE A 275 -11.98 1.69 3.49
N PRO A 276 -11.62 2.80 4.16
CA PRO A 276 -10.98 3.94 3.51
C PRO A 276 -9.51 3.66 3.18
N ASP A 277 -8.92 4.47 2.30
CA ASP A 277 -7.49 4.43 2.00
C ASP A 277 -6.63 4.82 3.20
N ALA A 278 -7.11 5.78 4.00
CA ALA A 278 -6.52 6.14 5.28
C ALA A 278 -7.57 6.69 6.25
N ARG A 279 -7.33 6.45 7.55
CA ARG A 279 -8.04 7.11 8.65
C ARG A 279 -7.06 8.00 9.41
N ILE A 280 -7.45 9.26 9.63
CA ILE A 280 -6.73 10.17 10.52
C ILE A 280 -7.49 10.22 11.84
N GLU A 281 -6.86 9.77 12.91
CA GLU A 281 -7.33 9.95 14.28
C GLU A 281 -6.62 11.15 14.90
N TYR A 282 -7.35 12.01 15.61
CA TYR A 282 -6.78 13.22 16.18
C TYR A 282 -7.46 13.58 17.50
N ASP A 283 -6.73 14.31 18.32
CA ASP A 283 -7.21 14.75 19.63
C ASP A 283 -7.98 16.06 19.47
N LEU A 284 -9.16 16.12 20.10
CA LEU A 284 -10.01 17.30 20.26
C LEU A 284 -10.01 17.70 21.73
N ASP A 285 -10.28 18.99 21.99
CA ASP A 285 -10.49 19.50 23.35
C ASP A 285 -9.33 19.11 24.29
N GLN A 286 -8.10 19.32 23.83
CA GLN A 286 -6.85 18.98 24.52
C GLN A 286 -6.71 17.48 24.90
N GLY A 287 -7.27 16.59 24.07
CA GLY A 287 -7.15 15.13 24.25
C GLY A 287 -8.27 14.51 25.09
N SER A 288 -9.29 15.29 25.49
CA SER A 288 -10.47 14.75 26.16
C SER A 288 -11.42 14.03 25.20
N ARG A 289 -11.35 14.32 23.90
CA ARG A 289 -12.13 13.65 22.85
C ARG A 289 -11.22 13.24 21.70
N VAL A 290 -11.61 12.18 21.00
CA VAL A 290 -10.94 11.73 19.78
C VAL A 290 -11.87 11.96 18.60
N GLY A 291 -11.37 12.67 17.60
CA GLY A 291 -11.98 12.77 16.28
C GLY A 291 -11.35 11.77 15.33
N SER A 292 -12.10 11.36 14.31
CA SER A 292 -11.58 10.60 13.19
C SER A 292 -12.04 11.21 11.87
N SER A 293 -11.24 11.05 10.82
CA SER A 293 -11.61 11.37 9.46
C SER A 293 -11.11 10.30 8.51
N ASP A 294 -12.03 9.76 7.71
CA ASP A 294 -11.75 8.72 6.73
C ASP A 294 -11.58 9.34 5.34
N ILE A 295 -10.44 9.06 4.73
CA ILE A 295 -10.02 9.60 3.44
C ILE A 295 -10.02 8.48 2.40
N GLU A 296 -10.59 8.77 1.24
CA GLU A 296 -10.54 7.91 0.06
C GLU A 296 -9.98 8.69 -1.12
N VAL A 297 -9.00 8.12 -1.82
CA VAL A 297 -8.46 8.68 -3.06
C VAL A 297 -9.10 7.99 -4.25
N VAL A 298 -9.89 8.74 -5.00
CA VAL A 298 -10.60 8.25 -6.18
C VAL A 298 -9.74 8.46 -7.42
N THR A 299 -9.60 7.40 -8.21
CA THR A 299 -8.92 7.45 -9.51
C THR A 299 -9.93 7.39 -10.66
N GLY A 300 -9.55 7.90 -11.84
CA GLY A 300 -10.39 7.88 -13.04
C GLY A 300 -10.66 6.48 -13.63
N ALA A 301 -10.37 5.40 -12.90
CA ALA A 301 -10.70 4.03 -13.28
C ALA A 301 -11.85 3.45 -12.43
N TYR A 302 -12.40 4.23 -11.50
CA TYR A 302 -13.55 3.82 -10.71
C TYR A 302 -14.76 3.63 -11.60
N ARG A 303 -15.44 2.48 -11.43
CA ARG A 303 -16.76 2.27 -12.00
C ARG A 303 -17.80 3.05 -11.18
N PRO A 304 -18.86 3.60 -11.79
CA PRO A 304 -19.89 4.39 -11.10
C PRO A 304 -20.43 3.74 -9.82
N GLY A 305 -20.75 2.45 -9.85
CA GLY A 305 -21.25 1.71 -8.68
C GLY A 305 -20.27 1.64 -7.50
N HIS A 306 -18.96 1.55 -7.75
CA HIS A 306 -17.96 1.58 -6.67
C HIS A 306 -17.80 2.98 -6.07
N LEU A 307 -17.97 4.02 -6.88
CA LEU A 307 -17.93 5.40 -6.39
C LEU A 307 -19.13 5.68 -5.48
N ARG A 308 -20.32 5.22 -5.87
CA ARG A 308 -21.55 5.36 -5.09
C ARG A 308 -21.44 4.70 -3.71
N SER A 309 -20.97 3.45 -3.62
CA SER A 309 -20.79 2.78 -2.32
C SER A 309 -19.78 3.49 -1.43
N LYS A 310 -18.73 4.11 -2.01
CA LYS A 310 -17.71 4.89 -1.27
C LYS A 310 -18.23 6.26 -0.82
N ALA A 311 -19.07 6.93 -1.62
CA ALA A 311 -19.73 8.17 -1.23
C ALA A 311 -20.74 7.91 -0.10
N GLN A 312 -21.55 6.84 -0.21
CA GLN A 312 -22.49 6.42 0.83
C GLN A 312 -21.82 6.01 2.15
N ALA A 313 -20.55 5.58 2.08
CA ALA A 313 -19.73 5.26 3.25
C ALA A 313 -19.33 6.51 4.06
N GLY A 314 -19.61 7.73 3.58
CA GLY A 314 -19.29 8.97 4.30
C GLY A 314 -17.79 9.30 4.32
N PHE A 315 -17.00 8.68 3.44
CA PHE A 315 -15.58 8.99 3.29
C PHE A 315 -15.39 10.35 2.63
N ARG A 316 -14.33 11.05 3.00
CA ARG A 316 -13.88 12.24 2.28
C ARG A 316 -13.17 11.81 1.00
N LEU A 317 -13.84 12.02 -0.11
CA LEU A 317 -13.35 11.65 -1.43
C LEU A 317 -12.41 12.74 -1.95
N TYR A 318 -11.20 12.36 -2.37
CA TYR A 318 -10.26 13.26 -3.03
C TYR A 318 -9.86 12.69 -4.40
N ALA A 319 -9.69 13.56 -5.39
CA ALA A 319 -9.18 13.16 -6.70
C ALA A 319 -8.14 14.15 -7.22
N GLY A 320 -7.14 13.63 -7.94
CA GLY A 320 -6.24 14.48 -8.71
C GLY A 320 -6.95 15.11 -9.90
N ALA A 321 -6.50 16.27 -10.36
CA ALA A 321 -7.11 16.97 -11.50
C ALA A 321 -7.28 16.09 -12.76
N ARG A 322 -6.32 15.20 -13.04
CA ARG A 322 -6.39 14.25 -14.16
C ARG A 322 -7.47 13.19 -13.96
N ASP A 323 -7.63 12.69 -12.74
CA ASP A 323 -8.61 11.67 -12.37
C ASP A 323 -10.03 12.27 -12.40
N ARG A 324 -10.21 13.46 -11.84
CA ARG A 324 -11.48 14.20 -11.89
C ARG A 324 -11.95 14.44 -13.33
N ALA A 325 -11.05 14.85 -14.22
CA ALA A 325 -11.37 15.06 -15.64
C ALA A 325 -11.71 13.76 -16.40
N ARG A 326 -11.31 12.59 -15.89
CA ARG A 326 -11.74 11.29 -16.43
C ARG A 326 -13.08 10.88 -15.84
N LEU A 327 -13.24 10.99 -14.52
CA LEU A 327 -14.51 10.72 -13.82
C LEU A 327 -15.65 11.55 -14.41
N GLY A 328 -15.43 12.84 -14.69
CA GLY A 328 -16.44 13.70 -15.31
C GLY A 328 -16.80 13.34 -16.76
N ARG A 329 -15.99 12.52 -17.46
CA ARG A 329 -16.29 12.00 -18.79
C ARG A 329 -16.99 10.64 -18.74
N ASP A 330 -16.61 9.79 -17.80
CA ASP A 330 -17.10 8.41 -17.71
C ASP A 330 -18.41 8.31 -16.88
N ILE A 331 -18.79 9.38 -16.17
CA ILE A 331 -19.98 9.45 -15.30
C ILE A 331 -20.91 10.54 -15.84
N GLU A 332 -21.62 10.26 -16.92
CA GLU A 332 -22.59 11.18 -17.55
C GLU A 332 -23.89 11.34 -16.73
N ASP A 333 -24.29 10.33 -15.94
CA ASP A 333 -25.60 10.31 -15.24
C ASP A 333 -25.55 10.65 -13.73
N GLU A 334 -24.36 10.82 -13.13
CA GLU A 334 -24.21 11.05 -11.68
C GLU A 334 -23.37 12.30 -11.34
N HIS A 335 -23.58 13.38 -12.09
CA HIS A 335 -22.89 14.67 -11.91
C HIS A 335 -22.93 15.20 -10.46
N HIS A 336 -23.99 14.89 -9.70
CA HIS A 336 -24.10 15.27 -8.29
C HIS A 336 -22.99 14.66 -7.41
N MET A 337 -22.53 13.44 -7.70
CA MET A 337 -21.46 12.78 -6.93
C MET A 337 -20.09 13.43 -7.17
N LEU A 338 -19.88 14.08 -8.33
CA LEU A 338 -18.63 14.81 -8.59
C LEU A 338 -18.48 16.04 -7.70
N HIS A 339 -19.59 16.62 -7.18
CA HIS A 339 -19.53 17.74 -6.25
C HIS A 339 -18.99 17.35 -4.87
N GLU A 340 -19.12 16.08 -4.49
CA GLU A 340 -18.62 15.57 -3.20
C GLU A 340 -17.13 15.23 -3.24
N ILE A 341 -16.55 15.10 -4.43
CA ILE A 341 -15.12 14.88 -4.62
C ILE A 341 -14.36 16.19 -4.45
N LEU A 342 -13.36 16.18 -3.56
CA LEU A 342 -12.45 17.28 -3.28
C LEU A 342 -11.19 17.20 -4.16
N ASP A 343 -10.58 18.36 -4.43
CA ASP A 343 -9.39 18.44 -5.27
C ASP A 343 -8.09 18.28 -4.44
N LEU A 344 -7.14 17.52 -5.00
CA LEU A 344 -5.78 17.35 -4.46
C LEU A 344 -4.85 18.52 -4.79
#